data_AF-A0A329VR48-F1
#
_entry.id   AF-A0A329VR48-F1
#
_cell.length_a   1.000
_cell.length_b   1.000
_cell.length_c   1.000
_cell.angle_alpha   90.00
_cell.angle_beta   90.00
_cell.angle_gamma   90.00
#
_symmetry.space_group_name_H-M   'P 1'
#
loop_
_entity.id
_entity.type
_entity.pdbx_description
1 polymer ?
#
loop_
_entity_poly.entity_id
_entity_poly.type
_entity_poly.pdbx_seq_one_letter_code
_entity_poly.pdbx_strand_id
1 'polypeptide(L)'
;MINIKQYLSILSVILISGCADPNEPLSPPKENQWITVEGVAPKYTKPYVSAVYISKDCLKYRLDSNMSPFKVPTYNGLRLEDIKADPQTGYFQAKLPFNGGGRCKWKINRAFVSVSYTDVHHLVKDAVIYEGGGGTGLTAFINDAAKTDDDKTSVSNILNFSPVIHPVLKIVEGYPNRIFLQGEVDVRSFRLTLVPKAEWKITYKPKLDETKMPKITVTKKKEWVEYPDGHIETDTQTVDFRYIK
;
A
#
# COMPACT_ATOMS: atom_id res chain seq x y z
N MET A 1 57.83 45.46 22.56
CA MET A 1 57.49 44.02 22.58
C MET A 1 56.41 43.80 23.62
N ILE A 2 55.15 43.66 23.20
CA ILE A 2 54.02 43.33 24.08
C ILE A 2 53.41 42.05 23.53
N ASN A 3 53.36 41.03 24.37
CA ASN A 3 52.84 39.69 24.11
C ASN A 3 51.70 39.43 25.12
N ILE A 4 50.88 38.42 24.83
CA ILE A 4 49.79 37.80 25.60
C ILE A 4 48.41 38.26 25.10
N LYS A 5 47.86 37.59 24.08
CA LYS A 5 47.02 36.37 24.17
C LYS A 5 45.89 36.47 25.20
N GLN A 6 44.70 36.86 24.74
CA GLN A 6 43.46 36.15 25.10
C GLN A 6 42.30 36.59 24.18
N TYR A 7 42.23 35.98 22.99
CA TYR A 7 40.99 35.97 22.21
C TYR A 7 40.06 34.92 22.84
N LEU A 8 39.15 35.35 23.71
CA LEU A 8 37.94 34.59 24.00
C LEU A 8 36.99 34.75 22.81
N SER A 9 37.16 33.90 21.80
CA SER A 9 36.14 33.70 20.76
C SER A 9 35.16 32.65 21.28
N ILE A 10 34.11 33.10 21.98
CA ILE A 10 32.96 32.26 22.34
C ILE A 10 32.20 32.03 21.03
N LEU A 11 32.46 30.89 20.38
CA LEU A 11 31.62 30.39 19.30
C LEU A 11 30.30 29.91 19.94
N SER A 12 29.34 30.82 20.07
CA SER A 12 27.94 30.45 20.30
C SER A 12 27.44 29.71 19.07
N VAL A 13 27.53 28.38 19.08
CA VAL A 13 26.81 27.52 18.15
C VAL A 13 25.34 27.62 18.55
N ILE A 14 24.63 28.55 17.92
CA ILE A 14 23.18 28.63 18.00
C ILE A 14 22.66 27.41 17.25
N LEU A 15 22.46 26.29 17.96
CA LEU A 15 21.61 25.20 17.49
C LEU A 15 20.19 25.76 17.45
N ILE A 16 19.84 26.43 16.36
CA ILE A 16 18.45 26.65 15.97
C ILE A 16 17.84 25.26 15.84
N SER A 17 17.21 24.78 16.91
CA SER A 17 16.25 23.69 16.89
C SER A 17 15.03 24.17 16.10
N GLY A 18 15.22 24.36 14.79
CA GLY A 18 14.13 24.64 13.87
C GLY A 18 13.16 23.47 13.96
N CYS A 19 11.91 23.77 14.29
CA CYS A 19 10.81 22.82 14.21
C CYS A 19 10.93 22.09 12.88
N ALA A 20 11.10 20.77 12.94
CA ALA A 20 11.18 19.97 11.72
C ALA A 20 9.86 20.09 10.95
N ASP A 21 9.96 20.36 9.64
CA ASP A 21 8.79 20.55 8.78
C ASP A 21 7.99 19.22 8.71
N PRO A 22 6.67 19.24 8.91
CA PRO A 22 5.80 18.08 8.67
C PRO A 22 6.00 17.37 7.31
N ASN A 23 6.53 18.07 6.31
CA ASN A 23 6.78 17.59 4.94
C ASN A 23 8.23 17.12 4.71
N GLU A 24 9.05 16.98 5.75
CA GLU A 24 10.43 16.49 5.59
C GLU A 24 10.46 15.12 4.90
N PRO A 25 11.36 14.93 3.92
CA PRO A 25 11.47 13.67 3.20
C PRO A 25 11.95 12.52 4.10
N LEU A 26 11.75 11.30 3.63
CA LEU A 26 12.40 10.13 4.21
C LEU A 26 13.91 10.24 3.98
N SER A 27 14.70 9.95 5.01
CA SER A 27 16.15 9.85 4.93
C SER A 27 16.59 8.67 5.79
N PRO A 28 16.40 7.43 5.30
CA PRO A 28 16.73 6.23 6.05
C PRO A 28 18.24 6.19 6.38
N PRO A 29 18.63 5.78 7.59
CA PRO A 29 20.04 5.64 7.94
C PRO A 29 20.72 4.55 7.09
N LYS A 30 22.06 4.66 6.92
CA LYS A 30 22.85 3.63 6.20
C LYS A 30 22.74 2.26 6.88
N GLU A 31 22.88 2.24 8.20
CA GLU A 31 22.60 1.06 9.02
C GLU A 31 21.11 1.01 9.31
N ASN A 32 20.41 0.16 8.56
CA ASN A 32 18.97 -0.03 8.69
C ASN A 32 18.62 -1.50 8.50
N GLN A 33 17.63 -1.97 9.24
CA GLN A 33 17.03 -3.27 8.98
C GLN A 33 15.91 -3.07 7.94
N TRP A 34 15.83 -3.98 6.99
CA TRP A 34 14.94 -3.85 5.83
C TRP A 34 13.87 -4.93 5.87
N ILE A 35 12.66 -4.56 5.48
CA ILE A 35 11.61 -5.51 5.19
C ILE A 35 11.73 -5.85 3.70
N THR A 36 12.01 -7.10 3.39
CA THR A 36 11.99 -7.58 2.01
C THR A 36 10.55 -7.80 1.60
N VAL A 37 10.13 -7.20 0.49
CA VAL A 37 8.82 -7.47 -0.12
C VAL A 37 9.09 -8.18 -1.43
N GLU A 38 8.57 -9.39 -1.59
CA GLU A 38 8.77 -10.19 -2.79
C GLU A 38 7.49 -10.90 -3.20
N GLY A 39 7.49 -11.47 -4.39
CA GLY A 39 6.28 -12.10 -4.88
C GLY A 39 6.38 -12.58 -6.32
N VAL A 40 5.22 -12.95 -6.85
CA VAL A 40 5.04 -13.29 -8.26
C VAL A 40 3.87 -12.49 -8.79
N ALA A 41 4.11 -11.65 -9.78
CA ALA A 41 3.07 -10.96 -10.54
C ALA A 41 2.61 -11.89 -11.68
N PRO A 42 1.31 -12.24 -11.75
CA PRO A 42 0.77 -13.01 -12.87
C PRO A 42 0.99 -12.31 -14.22
N LYS A 43 0.88 -13.09 -15.31
CA LYS A 43 0.94 -12.56 -16.68
C LYS A 43 -0.06 -11.41 -16.86
N TYR A 44 0.30 -10.43 -17.67
CA TYR A 44 -0.51 -9.22 -17.93
C TYR A 44 -0.72 -8.31 -16.71
N THR A 45 0.01 -8.52 -15.61
CA THR A 45 -0.09 -7.69 -14.41
C THR A 45 1.26 -7.05 -14.04
N LYS A 46 1.20 -5.99 -13.24
CA LYS A 46 2.38 -5.33 -12.65
C LYS A 46 2.23 -5.27 -11.13
N PRO A 47 3.32 -5.54 -10.36
CA PRO A 47 3.31 -5.39 -8.92
C PRO A 47 3.50 -3.93 -8.50
N TYR A 48 2.93 -3.58 -7.35
CA TYR A 48 3.11 -2.29 -6.69
C TYR A 48 3.46 -2.53 -5.23
N VAL A 49 4.48 -1.81 -4.74
CA VAL A 49 4.86 -1.82 -3.32
C VAL A 49 4.94 -0.38 -2.84
N SER A 50 4.31 -0.12 -1.71
CA SER A 50 4.34 1.18 -1.05
C SER A 50 4.35 1.01 0.46
N ALA A 51 4.62 2.10 1.16
CA ALA A 51 4.58 2.16 2.62
C ALA A 51 4.06 3.51 3.08
N VAL A 52 3.53 3.53 4.29
CA VAL A 52 3.23 4.76 5.03
C VAL A 52 4.09 4.77 6.27
N TYR A 53 4.76 5.90 6.49
CA TYR A 53 5.54 6.20 7.69
C TYR A 53 4.79 7.19 8.57
N ILE A 54 4.99 7.09 9.87
CA ILE A 54 4.43 7.99 10.88
C ILE A 54 5.59 8.69 11.61
N SER A 55 5.38 9.96 11.96
CA SER A 55 6.26 10.71 12.87
C SER A 55 5.49 11.17 14.10
N LYS A 56 6.08 10.93 15.27
CA LYS A 56 5.62 11.52 16.55
C LYS A 56 6.42 12.78 16.92
N ASP A 57 7.49 13.09 16.19
CA ASP A 57 8.33 14.27 16.41
C ASP A 57 7.86 15.45 15.55
N CYS A 58 7.56 15.19 14.28
CA CYS A 58 6.92 16.14 13.38
C CYS A 58 5.42 16.04 13.57
N LEU A 59 4.83 17.11 14.08
CA LEU A 59 3.41 17.18 14.40
C LEU A 59 2.76 18.26 13.55
N LYS A 60 1.50 18.04 13.15
CA LYS A 60 0.68 19.06 12.49
C LYS A 60 -0.43 19.52 13.43
N TYR A 61 -0.82 20.78 13.27
CA TYR A 61 -1.95 21.33 13.99
C TYR A 61 -3.28 20.88 13.37
N ARG A 62 -4.24 20.61 14.24
CA ARG A 62 -5.65 20.39 13.94
C ARG A 62 -6.48 21.20 14.93
N LEU A 63 -7.69 21.54 14.56
CA LEU A 63 -8.66 22.18 15.44
C LEU A 63 -9.64 21.12 15.92
N ASP A 64 -9.98 21.15 17.21
CA ASP A 64 -11.07 20.34 17.75
C ASP A 64 -12.44 20.97 17.43
N SER A 65 -13.53 20.36 17.92
CA SER A 65 -14.89 20.87 17.74
C SER A 65 -15.13 22.25 18.35
N ASN A 66 -14.29 22.65 19.30
CA ASN A 66 -14.33 23.95 19.98
C ASN A 66 -13.35 24.96 19.36
N MET A 67 -12.83 24.67 18.17
CA MET A 67 -11.82 25.48 17.46
C MET A 67 -10.50 25.65 18.23
N SER A 68 -10.22 24.80 19.21
CA SER A 68 -8.96 24.83 19.96
C SER A 68 -7.88 24.03 19.22
N PRO A 69 -6.66 24.58 19.05
CA PRO A 69 -5.59 23.90 18.33
C PRO A 69 -4.97 22.78 19.15
N PHE A 70 -4.83 21.61 18.56
CA PHE A 70 -4.09 20.47 19.11
C PHE A 70 -3.15 19.87 18.07
N LYS A 71 -2.10 19.18 18.54
CA LYS A 71 -1.07 18.57 17.69
C LYS A 71 -1.35 17.09 17.47
N VAL A 72 -1.21 16.64 16.21
CA VAL A 72 -1.32 15.22 15.84
C VAL A 72 -0.09 14.74 15.06
N PRO A 73 0.24 13.43 15.14
CA PRO A 73 1.26 12.82 14.30
C PRO A 73 1.08 13.11 12.81
N THR A 74 2.19 13.24 12.10
CA THR A 74 2.21 13.36 10.64
C THR A 74 2.52 12.02 9.98
N TYR A 75 2.21 11.93 8.69
CA TYR A 75 2.41 10.72 7.90
C TYR A 75 3.13 11.07 6.60
N ASN A 76 4.00 10.17 6.14
CA ASN A 76 4.71 10.31 4.87
C ASN A 76 4.55 9.01 4.06
N GLY A 77 4.12 9.14 2.80
CA GLY A 77 3.91 8.02 1.90
C GLY A 77 5.16 7.75 1.06
N LEU A 78 5.56 6.49 0.97
CA LEU A 78 6.59 6.01 0.06
C LEU A 78 5.95 5.12 -0.98
N ARG A 79 5.95 5.53 -2.25
CA ARG A 79 5.61 4.64 -3.36
C ARG A 79 6.92 4.28 -4.07
N LEU A 80 7.21 2.98 -4.18
CA LEU A 80 8.37 2.55 -4.94
C LEU A 80 8.02 2.60 -6.42
N GLU A 81 8.82 3.32 -7.19
CA GLU A 81 8.69 3.41 -8.64
C GLU A 81 9.43 2.25 -9.30
N ASP A 82 8.97 1.86 -10.49
CA ASP A 82 9.66 0.91 -11.37
C ASP A 82 10.04 -0.45 -10.78
N ILE A 83 9.17 -1.02 -9.94
CA ILE A 83 9.28 -2.43 -9.56
C ILE A 83 9.10 -3.27 -10.82
N LYS A 84 10.17 -3.96 -11.22
CA LYS A 84 10.18 -4.88 -12.36
C LYS A 84 9.92 -6.30 -11.86
N ALA A 85 8.95 -6.94 -12.50
CA ALA A 85 8.80 -8.38 -12.42
C ALA A 85 9.62 -9.04 -13.54
N ASP A 86 10.22 -10.18 -13.24
CA ASP A 86 10.85 -11.02 -14.24
C ASP A 86 9.78 -11.46 -15.28
N PRO A 87 10.03 -11.30 -16.59
CA PRO A 87 9.00 -11.52 -17.61
C PRO A 87 8.63 -12.99 -17.81
N GLN A 88 9.47 -13.94 -17.38
CA GLN A 88 9.20 -15.37 -17.53
C GLN A 88 8.51 -15.95 -16.30
N THR A 89 8.97 -15.55 -15.11
CA THR A 89 8.54 -16.12 -13.82
C THR A 89 7.57 -15.22 -13.07
N GLY A 90 7.46 -13.94 -13.44
CA GLY A 90 6.71 -12.93 -12.71
C GLY A 90 7.36 -12.50 -11.39
N TYR A 91 8.54 -13.04 -11.04
CA TYR A 91 9.16 -12.76 -9.74
C TYR A 91 9.53 -11.29 -9.60
N PHE A 92 9.20 -10.68 -8.46
CA PHE A 92 9.63 -9.33 -8.13
C PHE A 92 10.14 -9.26 -6.70
N GLN A 93 11.02 -8.30 -6.44
CA GLN A 93 11.53 -8.02 -5.10
C GLN A 93 11.75 -6.50 -4.92
N ALA A 94 11.45 -6.02 -3.71
CA ALA A 94 11.67 -4.66 -3.26
C ALA A 94 12.09 -4.67 -1.78
N LYS A 95 12.61 -3.53 -1.30
CA LYS A 95 12.98 -3.36 0.11
C LYS A 95 12.37 -2.09 0.67
N LEU A 96 11.77 -2.21 1.85
CA LEU A 96 11.22 -1.07 2.60
C LEU A 96 12.08 -0.83 3.84
N PRO A 97 12.55 0.41 4.08
CA PRO A 97 13.33 0.70 5.28
C PRO A 97 12.44 0.64 6.51
N PHE A 98 12.85 -0.10 7.54
CA PHE A 98 12.10 -0.13 8.80
C PHE A 98 12.12 1.24 9.50
N ASN A 99 13.29 1.88 9.51
CA ASN A 99 13.46 3.25 9.95
C ASN A 99 13.51 4.19 8.74
N GLY A 100 12.48 5.03 8.56
CA GLY A 100 12.43 6.05 7.52
C GLY A 100 13.36 7.24 7.79
N GLY A 101 13.81 7.41 9.04
CA GLY A 101 14.84 8.38 9.41
C GLY A 101 14.45 9.84 9.17
N GLY A 102 15.42 10.65 8.76
CA GLY A 102 15.26 12.11 8.60
C GLY A 102 15.02 12.87 9.90
N ARG A 103 14.79 14.19 9.77
CA ARG A 103 14.55 15.08 10.92
C ARG A 103 13.30 14.72 11.71
N CYS A 104 12.30 14.15 11.02
CA CYS A 104 11.06 13.68 11.62
C CYS A 104 11.16 12.28 12.22
N LYS A 105 12.32 11.60 12.19
CA LYS A 105 12.51 10.25 12.72
C LYS A 105 11.43 9.26 12.26
N TRP A 106 11.08 9.32 10.98
CA TRP A 106 10.00 8.56 10.37
C TRP A 106 10.08 7.06 10.72
N LYS A 107 8.98 6.48 11.18
CA LYS A 107 8.86 5.03 11.47
C LYS A 107 7.85 4.39 10.55
N ILE A 108 8.17 3.24 9.98
CA ILE A 108 7.22 2.53 9.12
C ILE A 108 5.97 2.18 9.94
N ASN A 109 4.80 2.42 9.36
CA ASN A 109 3.51 2.21 10.01
C ASN A 109 2.71 1.14 9.26
N ARG A 110 2.70 1.22 7.92
CA ARG A 110 2.06 0.24 7.04
C ARG A 110 2.93 -0.06 5.83
N ALA A 111 2.88 -1.30 5.36
CA ALA A 111 3.39 -1.71 4.06
C ALA A 111 2.25 -2.25 3.20
N PHE A 112 2.29 -1.98 1.91
CA PHE A 112 1.29 -2.40 0.94
C PHE A 112 1.98 -3.14 -0.19
N VAL A 113 1.37 -4.25 -0.62
CA VAL A 113 1.73 -4.92 -1.87
C VAL A 113 0.48 -5.31 -2.62
N SER A 114 0.41 -5.00 -3.91
CA SER A 114 -0.70 -5.33 -4.78
C SER A 114 -0.24 -5.65 -6.20
N VAL A 115 -1.13 -6.22 -6.99
CA VAL A 115 -0.97 -6.37 -8.45
C VAL A 115 -2.18 -5.77 -9.15
N SER A 116 -1.96 -5.18 -10.33
CA SER A 116 -3.01 -4.71 -11.23
C SER A 116 -2.71 -5.13 -12.66
N TYR A 117 -3.74 -5.28 -13.49
CA TYR A 117 -3.55 -5.47 -14.93
C TYR A 117 -2.76 -4.31 -15.56
N THR A 118 -1.94 -4.66 -16.55
CA THR A 118 -1.31 -3.75 -17.51
C THR A 118 -1.93 -3.84 -18.90
N ASP A 119 -2.61 -4.96 -19.18
CA ASP A 119 -3.31 -5.22 -20.42
C ASP A 119 -4.54 -6.10 -20.14
N VAL A 120 -5.68 -5.79 -20.76
CA VAL A 120 -6.95 -6.50 -20.61
C VAL A 120 -7.61 -6.80 -21.96
N HIS A 121 -6.97 -6.46 -23.08
CA HIS A 121 -7.56 -6.61 -24.42
C HIS A 121 -7.73 -8.09 -24.83
N HIS A 122 -6.99 -9.00 -24.19
CA HIS A 122 -7.18 -10.45 -24.35
C HIS A 122 -8.45 -10.96 -23.68
N LEU A 123 -8.98 -10.24 -22.68
CA LEU A 123 -10.24 -10.56 -22.02
C LEU A 123 -11.41 -9.93 -22.76
N VAL A 124 -11.34 -8.61 -23.00
CA VAL A 124 -12.37 -7.84 -23.71
C VAL A 124 -11.70 -6.78 -24.57
N LYS A 125 -11.90 -6.87 -25.89
CA LYS A 125 -11.17 -6.10 -26.90
C LYS A 125 -11.15 -4.58 -26.67
N ASP A 126 -12.25 -3.98 -26.25
CA ASP A 126 -12.37 -2.51 -26.10
C ASP A 126 -12.49 -2.09 -24.62
N ALA A 127 -12.04 -2.95 -23.69
CA ALA A 127 -12.06 -2.63 -22.27
C ALA A 127 -10.84 -1.83 -21.84
N VAL A 128 -11.04 -0.95 -20.87
CA VAL A 128 -9.98 -0.21 -20.20
C VAL A 128 -9.72 -0.78 -18.80
N ILE A 129 -8.51 -0.59 -18.28
CA ILE A 129 -8.21 -0.92 -16.89
C ILE A 129 -8.90 0.11 -15.99
N TYR A 130 -9.54 -0.34 -14.91
CA TYR A 130 -10.19 0.57 -13.96
C TYR A 130 -9.16 1.46 -13.25
N GLU A 131 -9.18 2.76 -13.54
CA GLU A 131 -8.32 3.76 -12.89
C GLU A 131 -8.69 3.90 -11.40
N GLY A 132 -7.68 3.92 -10.52
CA GLY A 132 -7.84 4.19 -9.08
C GLY A 132 -8.25 3.01 -8.20
N GLY A 133 -8.43 1.80 -8.76
CA GLY A 133 -8.85 0.63 -7.96
C GLY A 133 -8.67 -0.73 -8.63
N GLY A 134 -7.94 -0.79 -9.75
CA GLY A 134 -7.83 -1.99 -10.59
C GLY A 134 -7.05 -3.18 -10.00
N GLY A 135 -6.59 -3.09 -8.76
CA GLY A 135 -5.65 -4.04 -8.17
C GLY A 135 -6.08 -4.55 -6.81
N THR A 136 -5.64 -5.76 -6.50
CA THR A 136 -5.88 -6.43 -5.22
C THR A 136 -4.55 -6.79 -4.57
N GLY A 137 -4.54 -6.96 -3.25
CA GLY A 137 -3.31 -7.10 -2.51
C GLY A 137 -3.50 -7.28 -1.02
N LEU A 138 -2.49 -6.85 -0.26
CA LEU A 138 -2.51 -6.85 1.19
C LEU A 138 -1.98 -5.55 1.79
N THR A 139 -2.43 -5.27 3.01
CA THR A 139 -1.86 -4.27 3.90
C THR A 139 -1.25 -4.96 5.12
N ALA A 140 0.02 -4.69 5.41
CA ALA A 140 0.68 -5.12 6.63
C ALA A 140 0.81 -3.92 7.59
N PHE A 141 0.05 -3.96 8.68
CA PHE A 141 0.18 -3.05 9.82
C PHE A 141 1.38 -3.47 10.66
N ILE A 142 2.40 -2.61 10.70
CA ILE A 142 3.67 -2.96 11.33
C ILE A 142 3.60 -2.73 12.83
N ASN A 143 4.01 -3.73 13.62
CA ASN A 143 4.08 -3.68 15.07
C ASN A 143 2.78 -3.18 15.71
N ASP A 144 2.80 -2.05 16.40
CA ASP A 144 1.69 -1.47 17.16
C ASP A 144 0.88 -0.42 16.38
N ALA A 145 1.05 -0.32 15.05
CA ALA A 145 0.27 0.59 14.21
C ALA A 145 -1.25 0.49 14.50
N ALA A 146 -1.93 1.63 14.60
CA ALA A 146 -3.37 1.65 14.90
C ALA A 146 -4.15 0.86 13.85
N LYS A 147 -5.03 -0.03 14.33
CA LYS A 147 -5.83 -0.93 13.51
C LYS A 147 -6.98 -0.20 12.82
N THR A 148 -7.46 -0.77 11.73
CA THR A 148 -8.89 -0.77 11.41
C THR A 148 -9.49 -2.08 11.95
N ASP A 149 -10.74 -2.09 12.40
CA ASP A 149 -11.36 -3.22 13.13
C ASP A 149 -11.29 -4.61 12.42
N ASP A 150 -10.90 -4.65 11.14
CA ASP A 150 -10.82 -5.84 10.30
C ASP A 150 -9.51 -6.66 10.37
N ASP A 151 -8.53 -6.28 11.18
CA ASP A 151 -7.25 -7.01 11.34
C ASP A 151 -7.45 -8.35 12.09
N LYS A 152 -7.94 -9.38 11.38
CA LYS A 152 -8.19 -10.72 11.94
C LYS A 152 -6.94 -11.61 12.03
N THR A 153 -5.90 -11.34 11.22
CA THR A 153 -4.73 -12.23 11.10
C THR A 153 -3.45 -11.54 11.59
N SER A 154 -2.78 -12.14 12.59
CA SER A 154 -1.49 -11.67 13.13
C SER A 154 -0.38 -12.68 12.82
N VAL A 155 0.75 -12.18 12.34
CA VAL A 155 1.95 -12.97 11.99
C VAL A 155 3.21 -12.28 12.50
N SER A 156 4.31 -13.03 12.66
CA SER A 156 5.60 -12.47 13.10
C SER A 156 6.68 -12.69 12.06
N ASN A 157 7.43 -11.62 11.77
CA ASN A 157 8.61 -11.55 10.89
C ASN A 157 8.37 -11.87 9.41
N ILE A 158 7.70 -12.97 9.10
CA ILE A 158 7.45 -13.46 7.75
C ILE A 158 5.93 -13.54 7.52
N LEU A 159 5.46 -12.81 6.51
CA LEU A 159 4.07 -12.84 6.04
C LEU A 159 4.03 -13.48 4.66
N ASN A 160 3.29 -14.58 4.51
CA ASN A 160 3.03 -15.21 3.22
C ASN A 160 1.56 -15.09 2.87
N PHE A 161 1.24 -14.57 1.67
CA PHE A 161 -0.13 -14.44 1.20
C PHE A 161 -0.24 -14.80 -0.29
N SER A 162 -1.09 -15.78 -0.59
CA SER A 162 -1.28 -16.34 -1.93
C SER A 162 -2.77 -16.50 -2.25
N PRO A 163 -3.51 -15.40 -2.45
CA PRO A 163 -4.92 -15.48 -2.77
C PRO A 163 -5.14 -15.97 -4.20
N VAL A 164 -6.33 -16.52 -4.47
CA VAL A 164 -6.85 -16.58 -5.84
C VAL A 164 -7.52 -15.24 -6.14
N ILE A 165 -7.27 -14.70 -7.33
CA ILE A 165 -7.82 -13.43 -7.79
C ILE A 165 -8.46 -13.62 -9.16
N HIS A 166 -9.53 -12.88 -9.42
CA HIS A 166 -10.32 -12.99 -10.65
C HIS A 166 -10.45 -11.63 -11.34
N PRO A 167 -10.53 -11.58 -12.68
CA PRO A 167 -11.01 -10.39 -13.36
C PRO A 167 -12.49 -10.16 -13.05
N VAL A 168 -12.89 -8.90 -13.02
CA VAL A 168 -14.29 -8.47 -12.97
C VAL A 168 -14.53 -7.49 -14.11
N LEU A 169 -15.56 -7.74 -14.91
CA LEU A 169 -16.00 -6.85 -15.98
C LEU A 169 -17.07 -5.91 -15.46
N LYS A 170 -16.84 -4.59 -15.55
CA LYS A 170 -17.83 -3.57 -15.22
C LYS A 170 -18.28 -2.84 -16.47
N ILE A 171 -19.58 -2.93 -16.74
CA ILE A 171 -20.27 -2.28 -17.85
C ILE A 171 -21.16 -1.19 -17.27
N VAL A 172 -20.91 0.06 -17.63
CA VAL A 172 -21.73 1.19 -17.20
C VAL A 172 -22.27 1.89 -18.44
N GLU A 173 -23.59 2.07 -18.50
CA GLU A 173 -24.26 2.75 -19.61
C GLU A 173 -23.61 4.12 -19.89
N GLY A 174 -23.10 4.29 -21.11
CA GLY A 174 -22.43 5.53 -21.55
C GLY A 174 -20.94 5.64 -21.23
N TYR A 175 -20.31 4.59 -20.67
CA TYR A 175 -18.87 4.56 -20.40
C TYR A 175 -18.19 3.34 -21.05
N PRO A 176 -16.86 3.41 -21.29
CA PRO A 176 -16.10 2.24 -21.71
C PRO A 176 -16.20 1.11 -20.68
N ASN A 177 -16.18 -0.13 -21.18
CA ASN A 177 -16.08 -1.32 -20.34
C ASN A 177 -14.80 -1.25 -19.51
N ARG A 178 -14.89 -1.60 -18.22
CA ARG A 178 -13.73 -1.56 -17.31
C ARG A 178 -13.45 -2.96 -16.77
N ILE A 179 -12.18 -3.32 -16.67
CA ILE A 179 -11.75 -4.55 -16.03
C ILE A 179 -10.84 -4.24 -14.85
N PHE A 180 -11.04 -4.95 -13.75
CA PHE A 180 -10.20 -4.90 -12.55
C PHE A 180 -10.02 -6.28 -11.92
N LEU A 181 -9.05 -6.40 -11.02
CA LEU A 181 -8.82 -7.62 -10.25
C LEU A 181 -9.54 -7.56 -8.91
N GLN A 182 -10.14 -8.67 -8.52
CA GLN A 182 -10.77 -8.84 -7.21
C GLN A 182 -10.36 -10.18 -6.58
N GLY A 183 -9.98 -10.14 -5.30
CA GLY A 183 -9.80 -11.32 -4.46
C GLY A 183 -11.00 -11.56 -3.54
N GLU A 184 -10.87 -12.46 -2.57
CA GLU A 184 -11.91 -12.70 -1.55
C GLU A 184 -12.36 -11.42 -0.84
N VAL A 185 -11.40 -10.51 -0.66
CA VAL A 185 -11.59 -9.14 -0.22
C VAL A 185 -10.74 -8.25 -1.11
N ASP A 186 -11.10 -6.97 -1.22
CA ASP A 186 -10.35 -6.02 -2.07
C ASP A 186 -8.86 -5.97 -1.68
N VAL A 187 -8.60 -5.76 -0.39
CA VAL A 187 -7.26 -5.78 0.21
C VAL A 187 -7.32 -6.53 1.54
N ARG A 188 -6.47 -7.53 1.71
CA ARG A 188 -6.40 -8.28 2.98
C ARG A 188 -5.47 -7.58 3.97
N SER A 189 -5.96 -7.29 5.16
CA SER A 189 -5.15 -6.67 6.21
C SER A 189 -4.54 -7.69 7.17
N PHE A 190 -3.30 -7.45 7.58
CA PHE A 190 -2.54 -8.27 8.51
C PHE A 190 -1.82 -7.42 9.53
N ARG A 191 -1.72 -7.93 10.76
CA ARG A 191 -0.76 -7.44 11.75
C ARG A 191 0.57 -8.18 11.56
N LEU A 192 1.65 -7.44 11.28
CA LEU A 192 3.00 -7.98 11.14
C LEU A 192 3.90 -7.48 12.27
N THR A 193 4.21 -8.35 13.22
CA THR A 193 5.11 -8.05 14.35
C THR A 193 6.55 -8.38 13.98
N LEU A 194 7.42 -7.38 14.04
CA LEU A 194 8.82 -7.46 13.64
C LEU A 194 9.73 -7.54 14.86
N VAL A 195 10.42 -8.67 15.00
CA VAL A 195 11.42 -8.90 16.06
C VAL A 195 12.77 -8.37 15.61
N PRO A 196 13.46 -7.52 16.40
CA PRO A 196 14.77 -6.98 16.03
C PRO A 196 15.77 -8.07 15.63
N LYS A 197 16.59 -7.79 14.61
CA LYS A 197 17.64 -8.69 14.07
C LYS A 197 17.14 -9.97 13.39
N ALA A 198 15.83 -10.25 13.37
CA ALA A 198 15.26 -11.34 12.57
C ALA A 198 15.22 -11.00 11.08
N GLU A 199 15.07 -12.01 10.22
CA GLU A 199 14.70 -11.75 8.82
C GLU A 199 13.26 -11.23 8.76
N TRP A 200 13.02 -10.12 8.04
CA TRP A 200 11.68 -9.58 7.83
C TRP A 200 11.27 -9.66 6.38
N LYS A 201 10.14 -10.29 6.11
CA LYS A 201 9.72 -10.62 4.75
C LYS A 201 8.21 -10.60 4.58
N ILE A 202 7.76 -10.04 3.47
CA ILE A 202 6.39 -10.07 2.97
C ILE A 202 6.43 -10.73 1.60
N THR A 203 5.73 -11.85 1.45
CA THR A 203 5.66 -12.60 0.20
C THR A 203 4.23 -12.59 -0.32
N TYR A 204 4.02 -12.00 -1.50
CA TYR A 204 2.72 -11.94 -2.17
C TYR A 204 2.74 -12.69 -3.50
N LYS A 205 2.05 -13.84 -3.56
CA LYS A 205 2.03 -14.73 -4.73
C LYS A 205 0.59 -15.06 -5.12
N PRO A 206 -0.19 -14.11 -5.66
CA PRO A 206 -1.54 -14.38 -6.09
C PRO A 206 -1.58 -15.35 -7.26
N LYS A 207 -2.66 -16.15 -7.34
CA LYS A 207 -3.00 -16.97 -8.49
C LYS A 207 -4.13 -16.29 -9.26
N LEU A 208 -3.84 -15.83 -10.47
CA LEU A 208 -4.85 -15.26 -11.35
C LEU A 208 -5.64 -16.39 -12.04
N ASP A 209 -6.96 -16.35 -11.91
CA ASP A 209 -7.89 -17.25 -12.59
C ASP A 209 -8.84 -16.45 -13.49
N GLU A 210 -8.47 -16.36 -14.76
CA GLU A 210 -9.25 -15.68 -15.81
C GLU A 210 -10.38 -16.55 -16.40
N THR A 211 -10.52 -17.81 -15.97
CA THR A 211 -11.60 -18.68 -16.45
C THR A 211 -12.97 -18.29 -15.90
N LYS A 212 -12.97 -17.46 -14.85
CA LYS A 212 -14.15 -16.97 -14.15
C LYS A 212 -14.08 -15.45 -14.09
N MET A 213 -15.11 -14.81 -14.63
CA MET A 213 -15.19 -13.36 -14.70
C MET A 213 -16.63 -12.90 -14.43
N PRO A 214 -16.94 -12.48 -13.19
CA PRO A 214 -18.21 -11.83 -12.89
C PRO A 214 -18.36 -10.54 -13.68
N LYS A 215 -19.61 -10.17 -13.94
CA LYS A 215 -19.97 -9.00 -14.74
C LYS A 215 -20.93 -8.11 -13.97
N ILE A 216 -20.46 -6.92 -13.62
CA ILE A 216 -21.28 -5.85 -13.06
C ILE A 216 -21.90 -5.07 -14.23
N THR A 217 -23.21 -4.92 -14.25
CA THR A 217 -23.90 -4.05 -15.20
C THR A 217 -24.64 -2.93 -14.48
N VAL A 218 -24.41 -1.69 -14.89
CA VAL A 218 -25.03 -0.49 -14.33
C VAL A 218 -25.70 0.29 -15.46
N THR A 219 -27.00 0.53 -15.31
CA THR A 219 -27.82 1.34 -16.23
C THR A 219 -28.46 2.49 -15.45
N LYS A 220 -29.13 3.40 -16.15
CA LYS A 220 -29.88 4.49 -15.48
C LYS A 220 -30.98 4.02 -14.52
N LYS A 221 -31.48 2.79 -14.69
CA LYS A 221 -32.65 2.28 -13.96
C LYS A 221 -32.34 1.16 -12.98
N LYS A 222 -31.29 0.39 -13.24
CA LYS A 222 -30.98 -0.85 -12.51
C LYS A 222 -29.50 -1.17 -12.56
N GLU A 223 -29.09 -1.95 -11.58
CA GLU A 223 -27.76 -2.53 -11.46
C GLU A 223 -27.87 -3.99 -11.02
N TRP A 224 -26.92 -4.81 -11.46
CA TRP A 224 -26.85 -6.21 -11.10
C TRP A 224 -25.46 -6.79 -11.35
N VAL A 225 -25.18 -7.92 -10.72
CA VAL A 225 -23.98 -8.73 -10.92
C VAL A 225 -24.39 -10.08 -11.50
N GLU A 226 -23.80 -10.44 -12.64
CA GLU A 226 -23.91 -11.77 -13.26
C GLU A 226 -22.65 -12.57 -12.92
N TYR A 227 -22.82 -13.78 -12.40
CA TYR A 227 -21.73 -14.66 -12.02
C TYR A 227 -21.48 -15.78 -13.06
N PRO A 228 -20.28 -16.38 -13.10
CA PRO A 228 -19.92 -17.39 -14.10
C PRO A 228 -20.83 -18.65 -14.11
N ASP A 229 -21.49 -18.96 -13.00
CA ASP A 229 -22.43 -20.07 -12.84
C ASP A 229 -23.86 -19.73 -13.32
N GLY A 230 -24.10 -18.49 -13.76
CA GLY A 230 -25.40 -17.98 -14.17
C GLY A 230 -26.24 -17.39 -13.04
N HIS A 231 -25.73 -17.36 -11.79
CA HIS A 231 -26.38 -16.63 -10.70
C HIS A 231 -26.40 -15.12 -10.99
N ILE A 232 -27.47 -14.45 -10.56
CA ILE A 232 -27.66 -13.01 -10.74
C ILE A 232 -28.11 -12.40 -9.41
N GLU A 233 -27.40 -11.37 -8.97
CA GLU A 233 -27.80 -10.52 -7.84
C GLU A 233 -28.19 -9.14 -8.36
N THR A 234 -29.43 -8.71 -8.10
CA THR A 234 -29.94 -7.39 -8.51
C THR A 234 -29.71 -6.35 -7.42
N ASP A 235 -29.79 -5.07 -7.79
CA ASP A 235 -29.71 -3.92 -6.89
C ASP A 235 -28.37 -3.86 -6.11
N THR A 236 -27.31 -4.34 -6.76
CA THR A 236 -25.94 -4.31 -6.24
C THR A 236 -24.92 -4.16 -7.38
N GLN A 237 -23.78 -3.54 -7.05
CA GLN A 237 -22.55 -3.58 -7.85
C GLN A 237 -21.43 -4.36 -7.15
N THR A 238 -21.69 -4.86 -5.95
CA THR A 238 -20.72 -5.59 -5.14
C THR A 238 -20.69 -7.03 -5.59
N VAL A 239 -19.51 -7.48 -6.03
CA VAL A 239 -19.30 -8.89 -6.37
C VAL A 239 -19.04 -9.66 -5.08
N ASP A 240 -19.89 -10.63 -4.80
CA ASP A 240 -19.69 -11.60 -3.72
C ASP A 240 -18.78 -12.73 -4.23
N PHE A 241 -17.60 -12.82 -3.62
CA PHE A 241 -16.59 -13.81 -3.98
C PHE A 241 -17.08 -15.25 -3.88
N ARG A 242 -18.10 -15.54 -3.07
CA ARG A 242 -18.64 -16.89 -2.88
C ARG A 242 -19.23 -17.48 -4.16
N TYR A 243 -19.70 -16.65 -5.09
CA TYR A 243 -20.29 -17.07 -6.37
C TYR A 243 -19.30 -17.03 -7.54
N ILE A 244 -18.02 -16.73 -7.29
CA ILE A 244 -16.93 -16.85 -8.28
C ILE A 244 -16.25 -18.24 -8.19
N LYS A 245 -16.81 -19.17 -7.41
CA LYS A 245 -16.20 -20.48 -7.14
C LYS A 245 -16.35 -21.51 -8.24
#